data_AF-A0A1V3WJR3-F1
#
_entry.id   AF-A0A1V3WJR3-F1
#
_cell.length_a   1.000
_cell.length_b   1.000
_cell.length_c   1.000
_cell.angle_alpha   90.00
_cell.angle_beta   90.00
_cell.angle_gamma   90.00
#
_symmetry.space_group_name_H-M   'P 1'
#
loop_
_entity.id
_entity.type
_entity.pdbx_description
1 polymer ?
#
loop_
_entity_poly.entity_id
_entity_poly.type
_entity_poly.pdbx_seq_one_letter_code
_entity_poly.pdbx_strand_id
1 'polypeptide(L)'
;MADAVGESETLARILTEHGPLSAEDIAARLLERDVTDPDTLVDRFLDELDCAARQLVDEKWVWLPAVLAGRVFTHRLCAEELAYDALNVTPDLDPVTALCEHEQYQRLADGSPAGAVLADFDDELLERRGIPDEAVDPAGTLLLAPGTLGALGLSEGDLAGVRLTEEGLVVERVTEVASAQGVGARLAATLDAGQPTYFDAAVWTVCAEEPQLFTEPLPPLSEIVDDHGLARHGEWLAPGGFDFGAWHFKRGCEALAERHELDPNDAVTLYVLVTLHDQIAVLLDAGVAPEEALAAATEGATGPDMDLVGEFGPPSPIRCWPSCWWPRRSAPTASGRPGWACSPRCWSRRCPARRGWRVGGCGRSRWSGSATLKRPNANWWPPRR
;
A
#
# COMPACT_ATOMS: atom_id res chain seq x y z
N MET A 1 8.22 -22.79 1.02
CA MET A 1 6.75 -22.80 1.18
C MET A 1 6.36 -23.44 2.51
N ALA A 2 6.71 -24.70 2.80
CA ALA A 2 6.38 -25.32 4.11
C ALA A 2 7.08 -24.64 5.32
N ASP A 3 8.36 -24.28 5.20
CA ASP A 3 9.08 -23.57 6.29
C ASP A 3 8.54 -22.14 6.50
N ALA A 4 8.31 -21.38 5.42
CA ALA A 4 7.80 -20.01 5.48
C ALA A 4 6.43 -19.88 6.18
N VAL A 5 5.53 -20.84 6.00
CA VAL A 5 4.22 -20.86 6.67
C VAL A 5 4.37 -21.12 8.18
N GLY A 6 5.20 -22.10 8.57
CA GLY A 6 5.45 -22.37 9.99
C GLY A 6 6.23 -21.25 10.71
N GLU A 7 7.08 -20.55 9.96
CA GLU A 7 7.80 -19.35 10.40
C GLU A 7 6.80 -18.21 10.68
N SER A 8 5.89 -17.88 9.73
CA SER A 8 4.88 -16.83 9.95
C SER A 8 3.90 -17.18 11.08
N GLU A 9 3.51 -18.45 11.23
CA GLU A 9 2.68 -18.90 12.35
C GLU A 9 3.38 -18.71 13.70
N THR A 10 4.70 -18.91 13.74
CA THR A 10 5.49 -18.69 14.95
C THR A 10 5.52 -17.22 15.34
N LEU A 11 5.74 -16.32 14.37
CA LEU A 11 5.68 -14.88 14.60
C LEU A 11 4.28 -14.44 15.04
N ALA A 12 3.24 -14.89 14.35
CA ALA A 12 1.85 -14.59 14.68
C ALA A 12 1.54 -14.95 16.14
N ARG A 13 1.97 -16.13 16.59
CA ARG A 13 1.82 -16.55 17.98
C ARG A 13 2.56 -15.65 18.95
N ILE A 14 3.83 -15.31 18.68
CA ILE A 14 4.64 -14.44 19.57
C ILE A 14 3.95 -13.08 19.73
N LEU A 15 3.56 -12.43 18.65
CA LEU A 15 2.96 -11.10 18.67
C LEU A 15 1.52 -11.12 19.22
N THR A 16 0.79 -12.21 19.05
CA THR A 16 -0.55 -12.37 19.67
C THR A 16 -0.45 -12.61 21.18
N GLU A 17 0.52 -13.42 21.63
CA GLU A 17 0.70 -13.74 23.05
C GLU A 17 1.23 -12.56 23.87
N HIS A 18 2.09 -11.74 23.27
CA HIS A 18 2.84 -10.71 23.98
C HIS A 18 2.45 -9.28 23.63
N GLY A 19 1.62 -9.08 22.60
CA GLY A 19 1.27 -7.76 22.11
C GLY A 19 2.43 -7.10 21.33
N PRO A 20 2.45 -5.76 21.25
CA PRO A 20 3.47 -5.02 20.52
C PRO A 20 4.89 -5.27 21.07
N LEU A 21 5.84 -5.61 20.20
CA LEU A 21 7.25 -5.88 20.56
C LEU A 21 8.22 -5.19 19.61
N SER A 22 9.42 -4.82 20.07
CA SER A 22 10.49 -4.36 19.18
C SER A 22 11.06 -5.52 18.35
N ALA A 23 11.80 -5.20 17.28
CA ALA A 23 12.49 -6.21 16.47
C ALA A 23 13.45 -7.07 17.31
N GLU A 24 14.16 -6.45 18.26
CA GLU A 24 15.08 -7.13 19.17
C GLU A 24 14.36 -8.08 20.13
N ASP A 25 13.21 -7.65 20.68
CA ASP A 25 12.40 -8.49 21.56
C ASP A 25 11.80 -9.69 20.81
N ILE A 26 11.42 -9.50 19.54
CA ILE A 26 10.99 -10.60 18.66
C ILE A 26 12.14 -11.58 18.44
N ALA A 27 13.33 -11.09 18.09
CA ALA A 27 14.51 -11.92 17.89
C ALA A 27 14.86 -12.74 19.14
N ALA A 28 14.81 -12.12 20.33
CA ALA A 28 15.02 -12.80 21.60
C ALA A 28 14.00 -13.93 21.82
N ARG A 29 12.72 -13.71 21.50
CA ARG A 29 11.64 -14.71 21.66
C ARG A 29 11.70 -15.85 20.66
N LEU A 30 12.20 -15.58 19.45
CA LEU A 30 12.50 -16.60 18.45
C LEU A 30 13.67 -17.47 18.90
N LEU A 31 14.71 -16.87 19.49
CA LEU A 31 15.86 -17.59 20.05
C LEU A 31 15.44 -18.53 21.20
N GLU A 32 14.55 -18.08 22.08
CA GLU A 32 13.96 -18.92 23.15
C GLU A 32 13.19 -20.14 22.63
N ARG A 33 12.79 -20.13 21.35
CA ARG A 33 12.07 -21.20 20.67
C ARG A 33 12.98 -22.04 19.76
N ASP A 34 14.31 -21.94 19.95
CA ASP A 34 15.35 -22.65 19.20
C ASP A 34 15.30 -22.39 17.67
N VAL A 35 14.78 -21.22 17.25
CA VAL A 35 14.80 -20.80 15.84
C VAL A 35 16.22 -20.44 15.45
N THR A 36 16.68 -20.98 14.32
CA THR A 36 18.01 -20.69 13.78
C THR A 36 18.01 -19.34 13.07
N ASP A 37 19.01 -18.50 13.38
CA ASP A 37 19.22 -17.18 12.76
C ASP A 37 18.00 -16.23 12.89
N PRO A 38 17.61 -15.87 14.12
CA PRO A 38 16.42 -15.08 14.39
C PRO A 38 16.48 -13.69 13.75
N ASP A 39 17.66 -13.07 13.66
CA ASP A 39 17.81 -11.72 13.10
C ASP A 39 17.47 -11.69 11.61
N THR A 40 18.02 -12.62 10.82
CA THR A 40 17.67 -12.75 9.40
C THR A 40 16.19 -13.05 9.20
N LEU A 41 15.60 -13.84 10.10
CA LEU A 41 14.19 -14.18 10.04
C LEU A 41 13.29 -12.96 10.34
N VAL A 42 13.67 -12.18 11.35
CA VAL A 42 13.04 -10.89 11.68
C VAL A 42 13.14 -9.97 10.47
N ASP A 43 14.34 -9.68 9.96
CA ASP A 43 14.53 -8.81 8.79
C ASP A 43 13.63 -9.21 7.60
N ARG A 44 13.45 -10.50 7.38
CA ARG A 44 12.57 -11.02 6.32
C ARG A 44 11.09 -10.81 6.62
N PHE A 45 10.62 -11.07 7.85
CA PHE A 45 9.23 -10.81 8.21
C PHE A 45 8.88 -9.32 8.22
N LEU A 46 9.85 -8.51 8.62
CA LEU A 46 9.72 -7.07 8.74
C LEU A 46 9.83 -6.34 7.39
N ASP A 47 10.07 -7.05 6.29
CA ASP A 47 9.97 -6.50 4.92
C ASP A 47 8.51 -6.19 4.49
N GLU A 48 7.57 -6.12 5.45
CA GLU A 48 6.12 -5.79 5.40
C GLU A 48 5.24 -6.60 4.40
N LEU A 49 5.85 -7.34 3.47
CA LEU A 49 5.19 -8.02 2.36
C LEU A 49 4.90 -9.50 2.64
N ASP A 50 5.71 -10.14 3.47
CA ASP A 50 5.71 -11.60 3.62
C ASP A 50 4.68 -12.09 4.65
N CYS A 51 4.18 -11.21 5.54
CA CYS A 51 3.19 -11.58 6.55
C CYS A 51 2.36 -10.39 7.05
N ALA A 52 1.32 -10.69 7.82
CA ALA A 52 0.38 -9.69 8.35
C ALA A 52 0.91 -8.94 9.59
N ALA A 53 2.23 -8.96 9.83
CA ALA A 53 2.84 -8.13 10.85
C ALA A 53 3.01 -6.70 10.33
N ARG A 54 2.72 -5.70 11.16
CA ARG A 54 2.90 -4.29 10.79
C ARG A 54 3.61 -3.52 11.89
N GLN A 55 4.37 -2.50 11.47
CA GLN A 55 5.04 -1.60 12.38
C GLN A 55 4.08 -0.50 12.86
N LEU A 56 4.15 -0.20 14.15
CA LEU A 56 3.47 0.92 14.81
C LEU A 56 4.34 2.18 14.73
N VAL A 57 3.78 3.31 15.15
CA VAL A 57 4.49 4.60 15.13
C VAL A 57 5.70 4.61 16.08
N ASP A 58 5.64 3.84 17.16
CA ASP A 58 6.73 3.68 18.12
C ASP A 58 7.74 2.58 17.74
N GLU A 59 7.77 2.20 16.46
CA GLU A 59 8.65 1.20 15.86
C GLU A 59 8.42 -0.25 16.33
N LYS A 60 7.46 -0.48 17.23
CA LYS A 60 7.04 -1.83 17.65
C LYS A 60 6.22 -2.51 16.57
N TRP A 61 6.21 -3.83 16.61
CA TRP A 61 5.50 -4.68 15.67
C TRP A 61 4.32 -5.37 16.32
N VAL A 62 3.23 -5.48 15.56
CA VAL A 62 2.00 -6.17 15.97
C VAL A 62 1.59 -7.21 14.94
N TRP A 63 0.87 -8.24 15.39
CA TRP A 63 0.13 -9.11 14.48
C TRP A 63 -1.21 -8.46 14.15
N LEU A 64 -1.33 -7.90 12.95
CA LEU A 64 -2.46 -7.06 12.57
C LEU A 64 -3.83 -7.76 12.74
N PRO A 65 -4.01 -9.05 12.39
CA PRO A 65 -5.28 -9.75 12.62
C PRO A 65 -5.72 -9.76 14.09
N ALA A 66 -4.79 -9.84 15.04
CA ALA A 66 -5.11 -9.80 16.47
C ALA A 66 -5.49 -8.38 16.92
N VAL A 67 -4.87 -7.35 16.36
CA VAL A 67 -5.19 -5.94 16.63
C VAL A 67 -6.53 -5.54 16.02
N LEU A 68 -6.92 -6.09 14.87
CA LEU A 68 -8.14 -5.68 14.17
C LEU A 68 -9.36 -6.55 14.45
N ALA A 69 -9.18 -7.74 15.05
CA ALA A 69 -10.27 -8.66 15.33
C ALA A 69 -11.43 -7.95 16.05
N GLY A 70 -12.62 -8.02 15.45
CA GLY A 70 -13.84 -7.45 16.03
C GLY A 70 -13.99 -5.92 15.91
N ARG A 71 -13.03 -5.20 15.33
CA ARG A 71 -13.15 -3.75 15.10
C ARG A 71 -13.92 -3.44 13.83
N VAL A 72 -14.69 -2.36 13.85
CA VAL A 72 -15.51 -1.87 12.75
C VAL A 72 -14.99 -0.51 12.30
N PHE A 73 -14.51 -0.44 11.06
CA PHE A 73 -14.19 0.82 10.39
C PHE A 73 -15.34 1.22 9.48
N THR A 74 -15.71 2.50 9.46
CA THR A 74 -16.87 2.98 8.71
C THR A 74 -16.46 3.91 7.58
N HIS A 75 -17.15 3.83 6.47
CA HIS A 75 -16.95 4.68 5.30
C HIS A 75 -18.29 5.21 4.79
N ARG A 76 -18.30 6.47 4.34
CA ARG A 76 -19.51 7.12 3.82
C ARG A 76 -19.57 6.99 2.31
N LEU A 77 -20.62 6.33 1.84
CA LEU A 77 -20.73 5.93 0.43
C LEU A 77 -21.03 7.10 -0.50
N CYS A 78 -20.36 7.13 -1.64
CA CYS A 78 -20.71 7.95 -2.79
C CYS A 78 -21.47 7.15 -3.85
N ALA A 79 -22.00 7.85 -4.87
CA ALA A 79 -22.76 7.22 -5.95
C ALA A 79 -21.93 6.25 -6.81
N GLU A 80 -20.64 6.55 -7.04
CA GLU A 80 -19.75 5.72 -7.87
C GLU A 80 -19.43 4.39 -7.19
N GLU A 81 -19.17 4.40 -5.89
CA GLU A 81 -18.91 3.20 -5.10
C GLU A 81 -20.10 2.22 -5.13
N LEU A 82 -21.32 2.77 -5.05
CA LEU A 82 -22.56 2.01 -5.16
C LEU A 82 -22.77 1.44 -6.57
N ALA A 83 -22.36 2.18 -7.61
CA ALA A 83 -22.52 1.74 -8.99
C ALA A 83 -21.63 0.53 -9.33
N TYR A 84 -20.46 0.42 -8.68
CA TYR A 84 -19.45 -0.58 -8.99
C TYR A 84 -19.25 -1.65 -7.92
N ASP A 85 -19.90 -1.51 -6.76
CA ASP A 85 -19.65 -2.29 -5.54
C ASP A 85 -18.15 -2.25 -5.18
N ALA A 86 -17.60 -1.04 -5.09
CA ALA A 86 -16.18 -0.80 -4.91
C ALA A 86 -16.01 0.33 -3.89
N LEU A 87 -15.40 0.05 -2.74
CA LEU A 87 -15.28 1.00 -1.63
C LEU A 87 -13.91 1.67 -1.63
N ASN A 88 -13.84 2.99 -1.63
CA ASN A 88 -12.59 3.71 -1.49
C ASN A 88 -12.00 3.46 -0.10
N VAL A 89 -10.72 3.09 -0.06
CA VAL A 89 -10.12 2.64 1.19
C VAL A 89 -9.53 3.77 2.01
N THR A 90 -8.99 4.81 1.36
CA THR A 90 -8.24 5.85 2.04
C THR A 90 -9.11 7.03 2.46
N PRO A 91 -9.04 7.50 3.72
CA PRO A 91 -8.27 6.91 4.83
C PRO A 91 -9.09 5.91 5.68
N ASP A 92 -10.39 5.80 5.43
CA ASP A 92 -11.34 5.25 6.40
C ASP A 92 -11.21 3.73 6.61
N LEU A 93 -10.91 2.99 5.55
CA LEU A 93 -10.83 1.53 5.54
C LEU A 93 -9.39 1.01 5.42
N ASP A 94 -8.39 1.86 5.14
CA ASP A 94 -6.96 1.50 5.08
C ASP A 94 -6.51 0.62 6.25
N PRO A 95 -6.89 0.92 7.53
CA PRO A 95 -6.44 0.11 8.65
C PRO A 95 -6.85 -1.36 8.56
N VAL A 96 -8.00 -1.67 7.92
CA VAL A 96 -8.49 -3.04 7.77
C VAL A 96 -8.17 -3.65 6.41
N THR A 97 -8.12 -2.85 5.35
CA THR A 97 -7.82 -3.33 4.00
C THR A 97 -6.35 -3.60 3.77
N ALA A 98 -5.45 -3.11 4.63
CA ALA A 98 -4.03 -3.52 4.66
C ALA A 98 -3.86 -5.06 4.73
N LEU A 99 -4.78 -5.78 5.38
CA LEU A 99 -4.76 -7.24 5.40
C LEU A 99 -4.99 -7.87 4.02
N CYS A 100 -5.70 -7.17 3.12
CA CYS A 100 -5.99 -7.66 1.78
C CYS A 100 -4.74 -7.76 0.89
N GLU A 101 -3.58 -7.27 1.33
CA GLU A 101 -2.28 -7.56 0.71
C GLU A 101 -1.95 -9.06 0.75
N HIS A 102 -2.59 -9.82 1.64
CA HIS A 102 -2.45 -11.27 1.73
C HIS A 102 -3.72 -11.98 1.24
N GLU A 103 -3.56 -12.92 0.29
CA GLU A 103 -4.66 -13.68 -0.34
C GLU A 103 -5.65 -14.28 0.67
N GLN A 104 -5.17 -14.68 1.84
CA GLN A 104 -5.98 -15.28 2.90
C GLN A 104 -7.00 -14.32 3.54
N TYR A 105 -6.90 -13.02 3.32
CA TYR A 105 -7.88 -12.03 3.79
C TYR A 105 -8.70 -11.41 2.64
N GLN A 106 -8.46 -11.82 1.39
CA GLN A 106 -9.17 -11.30 0.21
C GLN A 106 -10.56 -11.95 0.00
N ARG A 107 -11.33 -12.11 1.07
CA ARG A 107 -12.68 -12.70 1.04
C ARG A 107 -13.58 -12.13 2.12
N LEU A 108 -14.87 -12.09 1.83
CA LEU A 108 -15.88 -11.91 2.85
C LEU A 108 -16.10 -13.19 3.66
N ALA A 109 -16.74 -13.05 4.82
CA ALA A 109 -17.08 -14.16 5.71
C ALA A 109 -18.04 -15.19 5.06
N ASP A 110 -18.80 -14.80 4.04
CA ASP A 110 -19.63 -15.71 3.24
C ASP A 110 -18.85 -16.45 2.13
N GLY A 111 -17.54 -16.17 2.01
CA GLY A 111 -16.63 -16.76 1.03
C GLY A 111 -16.61 -16.05 -0.32
N SER A 112 -17.41 -14.99 -0.52
CA SER A 112 -17.34 -14.16 -1.73
C SER A 112 -16.03 -13.37 -1.78
N PRO A 113 -15.51 -13.02 -2.97
CA PRO A 113 -14.26 -12.29 -3.10
C PRO A 113 -14.42 -10.84 -2.62
N ALA A 114 -13.44 -10.36 -1.86
CA ALA A 114 -13.30 -8.96 -1.48
C ALA A 114 -11.82 -8.63 -1.36
N GLY A 115 -11.28 -7.82 -2.26
CA GLY A 115 -9.85 -7.53 -2.30
C GLY A 115 -9.57 -6.10 -2.71
N ALA A 116 -8.46 -5.55 -2.23
CA ALA A 116 -7.96 -4.26 -2.67
C ALA A 116 -7.50 -4.37 -4.13
N VAL A 117 -7.95 -3.44 -4.97
CA VAL A 117 -7.54 -3.32 -6.38
C VAL A 117 -6.95 -1.94 -6.62
N LEU A 118 -6.03 -1.87 -7.58
CA LEU A 118 -5.36 -0.64 -8.01
C LEU A 118 -5.44 -0.51 -9.52
N ALA A 119 -5.71 0.71 -9.99
CA ALA A 119 -5.55 1.05 -11.41
C ALA A 119 -4.09 0.79 -11.86
N ASP A 120 -3.89 0.46 -13.14
CA ASP A 120 -2.65 -0.03 -13.78
C ASP A 120 -2.17 -1.44 -13.37
N PHE A 121 -2.60 -1.95 -12.21
CA PHE A 121 -2.18 -3.26 -11.70
C PHE A 121 -3.23 -4.32 -11.96
N ASP A 122 -4.50 -3.94 -11.78
CA ASP A 122 -5.65 -4.84 -11.87
C ASP A 122 -6.54 -4.57 -13.09
N ASP A 123 -6.00 -3.95 -14.14
CA ASP A 123 -6.74 -3.53 -15.36
C ASP A 123 -7.59 -4.65 -15.94
N GLU A 124 -7.07 -5.87 -16.04
CA GLU A 124 -7.82 -7.01 -16.57
C GLU A 124 -9.08 -7.33 -15.75
N LEU A 125 -9.04 -7.11 -14.43
CA LEU A 125 -10.17 -7.31 -13.53
C LEU A 125 -11.14 -6.11 -13.61
N LEU A 126 -10.62 -4.90 -13.65
CA LEU A 126 -11.40 -3.65 -13.75
C LEU A 126 -12.16 -3.58 -15.07
N GLU A 127 -11.49 -3.83 -16.20
CA GLU A 127 -12.10 -3.89 -17.54
C GLU A 127 -13.22 -4.94 -17.60
N ARG A 128 -12.99 -6.13 -17.03
CA ARG A 128 -13.99 -7.20 -16.98
C ARG A 128 -15.22 -6.80 -16.15
N ARG A 129 -15.03 -5.97 -15.13
CA ARG A 129 -16.11 -5.41 -14.31
C ARG A 129 -16.74 -4.16 -14.93
N GLY A 130 -16.15 -3.60 -15.98
CA GLY A 130 -16.58 -2.35 -16.60
C GLY A 130 -16.38 -1.14 -15.69
N ILE A 131 -15.37 -1.20 -14.81
CA ILE A 131 -15.01 -0.12 -13.89
C ILE A 131 -13.94 0.73 -14.60
N PRO A 132 -14.19 2.03 -14.81
CA PRO A 132 -13.19 2.93 -15.38
C PRO A 132 -12.09 3.24 -14.34
N ASP A 133 -10.86 3.48 -14.79
CA ASP A 133 -9.73 3.76 -13.91
C ASP A 133 -9.97 4.98 -13.03
N GLU A 134 -10.72 5.97 -13.52
CA GLU A 134 -11.06 7.18 -12.76
C GLU A 134 -11.99 6.93 -11.57
N ALA A 135 -12.70 5.79 -11.56
CA ALA A 135 -13.56 5.38 -10.44
C ALA A 135 -12.80 4.55 -9.40
N VAL A 136 -11.51 4.28 -9.61
CA VAL A 136 -10.63 3.60 -8.65
C VAL A 136 -9.77 4.64 -7.97
N ASP A 137 -9.80 4.65 -6.64
CA ASP A 137 -8.96 5.57 -5.87
C ASP A 137 -7.48 5.23 -6.11
N PRO A 138 -6.59 6.22 -6.32
CA PRO A 138 -5.17 5.98 -6.54
C PRO A 138 -4.46 5.22 -5.41
N ALA A 139 -4.95 5.33 -4.17
CA ALA A 139 -4.43 4.60 -3.01
C ALA A 139 -5.09 3.21 -2.85
N GLY A 140 -6.14 2.93 -3.63
CA GLY A 140 -6.77 1.63 -3.75
C GLY A 140 -8.25 1.64 -3.45
N THR A 141 -8.93 0.62 -3.96
CA THR A 141 -10.36 0.43 -3.76
C THR A 141 -10.62 -1.02 -3.34
N LEU A 142 -11.42 -1.25 -2.31
CA LEU A 142 -11.89 -2.58 -1.91
C LEU A 142 -13.02 -3.00 -2.85
N LEU A 143 -12.71 -3.89 -3.79
CA LEU A 143 -13.67 -4.39 -4.76
C LEU A 143 -14.47 -5.56 -4.18
N LEU A 144 -15.79 -5.45 -4.21
CA LEU A 144 -16.71 -6.47 -3.72
C LEU A 144 -17.35 -7.26 -4.86
N ALA A 145 -17.99 -8.39 -4.52
CA ALA A 145 -18.89 -9.06 -5.45
C ALA A 145 -20.03 -8.11 -5.91
N PRO A 146 -20.47 -8.17 -7.18
CA PRO A 146 -21.52 -7.27 -7.66
C PRO A 146 -22.83 -7.48 -6.90
N GLY A 147 -23.52 -6.40 -6.59
CA GLY A 147 -24.78 -6.36 -5.85
C GLY A 147 -24.64 -6.47 -4.33
N THR A 148 -23.42 -6.50 -3.79
CA THR A 148 -23.18 -6.60 -2.34
C THR A 148 -23.80 -5.42 -1.60
N LEU A 149 -23.51 -4.18 -2.02
CA LEU A 149 -24.01 -2.97 -1.35
C LEU A 149 -25.52 -2.82 -1.54
N GLY A 150 -26.03 -3.18 -2.72
CA GLY A 150 -27.46 -3.20 -3.02
C GLY A 150 -28.24 -4.22 -2.16
N ALA A 151 -27.66 -5.40 -1.92
CA ALA A 151 -28.27 -6.42 -1.05
C ALA A 151 -28.33 -5.99 0.42
N LEU A 152 -27.38 -5.14 0.87
CA LEU A 152 -27.40 -4.50 2.18
C LEU A 152 -28.38 -3.31 2.27
N GLY A 153 -29.02 -2.95 1.15
CA GLY A 153 -29.95 -1.83 1.08
C GLY A 153 -29.28 -0.48 1.34
N LEU A 154 -28.00 -0.34 1.00
CA LEU A 154 -27.25 0.91 1.14
C LEU A 154 -27.60 1.90 0.02
N SER A 155 -27.52 3.18 0.33
CA SER A 155 -27.76 4.32 -0.56
C SER A 155 -26.65 5.37 -0.37
N GLU A 156 -26.58 6.33 -1.30
CA GLU A 156 -25.57 7.39 -1.24
C GLU A 156 -25.67 8.16 0.09
N GLY A 157 -24.53 8.39 0.73
CA GLY A 157 -24.41 9.03 2.03
C GLY A 157 -24.62 8.11 3.24
N ASP A 158 -25.06 6.86 3.04
CA ASP A 158 -25.11 5.86 4.11
C ASP A 158 -23.70 5.43 4.54
N LEU A 159 -23.61 4.83 5.72
CA LEU A 159 -22.37 4.27 6.26
C LEU A 159 -22.30 2.76 6.00
N ALA A 160 -21.23 2.34 5.34
CA ALA A 160 -20.79 0.95 5.30
C ALA A 160 -19.76 0.72 6.41
N GLY A 161 -19.94 -0.34 7.20
CA GLY A 161 -18.97 -0.83 8.17
C GLY A 161 -18.20 -2.02 7.60
N VAL A 162 -16.89 -2.06 7.84
CA VAL A 162 -16.02 -3.20 7.49
C VAL A 162 -15.37 -3.72 8.76
N ARG A 163 -15.52 -5.03 9.00
CA ARG A 163 -14.99 -5.72 10.18
C ARG A 163 -14.28 -7.00 9.81
N LEU A 164 -13.19 -7.29 10.52
CA LEU A 164 -12.51 -8.59 10.43
C LEU A 164 -13.13 -9.61 11.39
N THR A 165 -13.48 -10.79 10.87
CA THR A 165 -13.86 -11.98 11.66
C THR A 165 -12.89 -13.14 11.40
N GLU A 166 -13.09 -14.26 12.08
CA GLU A 166 -12.29 -15.47 11.84
C GLU A 166 -12.51 -16.04 10.42
N GLU A 167 -13.71 -15.85 9.86
CA GLU A 167 -14.09 -16.36 8.54
C GLU A 167 -13.62 -15.46 7.38
N GLY A 168 -13.51 -14.15 7.61
CA GLY A 168 -13.11 -13.16 6.61
C GLY A 168 -13.60 -11.76 6.96
N LEU A 169 -13.66 -10.88 5.96
CA LEU A 169 -14.23 -9.55 6.13
C LEU A 169 -15.76 -9.61 6.15
N VAL A 170 -16.39 -8.75 6.95
CA VAL A 170 -17.83 -8.51 6.91
C VAL A 170 -18.05 -7.07 6.52
N VAL A 171 -18.85 -6.86 5.46
CA VAL A 171 -19.38 -5.56 5.09
C VAL A 171 -20.81 -5.48 5.59
N GLU A 172 -21.14 -4.46 6.37
CA GLU A 172 -22.44 -4.29 7.01
C GLU A 172 -22.98 -2.87 6.89
N ARG A 173 -24.29 -2.71 6.92
CA ARG A 173 -24.93 -1.40 6.99
C ARG A 173 -24.85 -0.87 8.42
N VAL A 174 -24.27 0.32 8.59
CA VAL A 174 -24.20 1.01 9.87
C VAL A 174 -25.25 2.12 9.89
N THR A 175 -26.10 2.12 10.91
CA THR A 175 -27.18 3.12 11.08
C THR A 175 -26.96 4.05 12.26
N GLU A 176 -26.17 3.61 13.24
CA GLU A 176 -25.80 4.36 14.42
C GLU A 176 -24.30 4.21 14.64
N VAL A 177 -23.66 5.31 15.05
CA VAL A 177 -22.25 5.34 15.42
C VAL A 177 -22.13 5.81 16.86
N ALA A 178 -21.18 5.23 17.59
CA ALA A 178 -20.83 5.65 18.93
C ALA A 178 -20.02 6.97 18.90
N SER A 179 -19.83 7.58 20.07
CA SER A 179 -19.09 8.83 20.19
C SER A 179 -17.60 8.63 19.94
N ALA A 180 -17.02 9.40 19.02
CA ALA A 180 -15.58 9.45 18.77
C ALA A 180 -14.83 10.44 19.69
N GLN A 181 -15.42 10.79 20.84
CA GLN A 181 -14.81 11.75 21.74
C GLN A 181 -13.41 11.29 22.22
N GLY A 182 -12.41 12.14 22.00
CA GLY A 182 -11.03 11.87 22.39
C GLY A 182 -10.22 11.03 21.39
N VAL A 183 -10.85 10.47 20.35
CA VAL A 183 -10.14 9.68 19.33
C VAL A 183 -9.18 10.56 18.53
N GLY A 184 -9.64 11.70 18.04
CA GLY A 184 -8.79 12.66 17.33
C GLY A 184 -7.58 13.13 18.17
N ALA A 185 -7.78 13.33 19.48
CA ALA A 185 -6.69 13.72 20.39
C ALA A 185 -5.66 12.59 20.59
N ARG A 186 -6.10 11.33 20.58
CA ARG A 186 -5.21 10.17 20.65
C ARG A 186 -4.41 10.01 19.37
N LEU A 187 -5.07 10.14 18.21
CA LEU A 187 -4.37 10.16 16.92
C LEU A 187 -3.34 11.29 16.87
N ALA A 188 -3.71 12.50 17.30
CA ALA A 188 -2.79 13.64 17.37
C ALA A 188 -1.56 13.36 18.25
N ALA A 189 -1.72 12.61 19.35
CA ALA A 189 -0.63 12.26 20.25
C ALA A 189 0.39 11.29 19.64
N THR A 190 0.05 10.60 18.54
CA THR A 190 0.99 9.75 17.79
C THR A 190 1.87 10.54 16.82
N LEU A 191 1.54 11.80 16.52
CA LEU A 191 2.16 12.55 15.44
C LEU A 191 3.45 13.26 15.89
N ASP A 192 4.44 13.28 15.00
CA ASP A 192 5.59 14.17 15.11
C ASP A 192 5.31 15.52 14.40
N ALA A 193 5.87 16.61 14.89
CA ALA A 193 5.63 17.94 14.32
C ALA A 193 6.37 18.19 13.00
N GLY A 194 7.46 17.47 12.73
CA GLY A 194 8.35 17.68 11.59
C GLY A 194 8.16 16.70 10.43
N GLN A 195 7.36 15.65 10.62
CA GLN A 195 7.08 14.65 9.59
C GLN A 195 5.65 14.12 9.71
N PRO A 196 4.99 13.81 8.58
CA PRO A 196 3.72 13.13 8.60
C PRO A 196 3.93 11.65 8.97
N THR A 197 2.85 11.03 9.42
CA THR A 197 2.79 9.62 9.81
C THR A 197 1.78 8.91 8.91
N TYR A 198 2.00 7.63 8.59
CA TYR A 198 0.98 6.83 7.92
C TYR A 198 -0.27 6.73 8.81
N PHE A 199 -1.43 7.01 8.22
CA PHE A 199 -2.67 7.12 8.97
C PHE A 199 -3.03 5.78 9.63
N ASP A 200 -2.95 4.68 8.88
CA ASP A 200 -3.22 3.34 9.39
C ASP A 200 -2.27 2.94 10.53
N ALA A 201 -0.97 3.25 10.43
CA ALA A 201 0.00 3.01 11.50
C ALA A 201 -0.37 3.78 12.79
N ALA A 202 -0.82 5.03 12.67
CA ALA A 202 -1.34 5.80 13.81
C ALA A 202 -2.58 5.14 14.41
N VAL A 203 -3.52 4.69 13.56
CA VAL A 203 -4.73 3.99 14.00
C VAL A 203 -4.41 2.67 14.70
N TRP A 204 -3.51 1.85 14.15
CA TRP A 204 -3.08 0.60 14.77
C TRP A 204 -2.39 0.83 16.10
N THR A 205 -1.59 1.90 16.21
CA THR A 205 -0.93 2.30 17.47
C THR A 205 -1.98 2.59 18.53
N VAL A 206 -2.97 3.43 18.23
CA VAL A 206 -4.07 3.71 19.16
C VAL A 206 -4.91 2.45 19.46
N CYS A 207 -5.14 1.58 18.49
CA CYS A 207 -5.87 0.32 18.70
C CYS A 207 -5.12 -0.65 19.62
N ALA A 208 -3.79 -0.68 19.54
CA ALA A 208 -2.95 -1.51 20.39
C ALA A 208 -2.89 -0.97 21.82
N GLU A 209 -2.90 0.35 21.99
CA GLU A 209 -2.95 1.02 23.30
C GLU A 209 -4.33 0.94 23.98
N GLU A 210 -5.41 1.01 23.19
CA GLU A 210 -6.79 1.03 23.67
C GLU A 210 -7.62 -0.10 23.03
N PRO A 211 -7.61 -1.32 23.62
CA PRO A 211 -8.22 -2.50 23.00
C PRO A 211 -9.72 -2.43 22.72
N GLN A 212 -10.44 -1.50 23.38
CA GLN A 212 -11.88 -1.31 23.22
C GLN A 212 -12.23 -0.34 22.07
N LEU A 213 -11.24 0.40 21.55
CA LEU A 213 -11.50 1.38 20.51
C LEU A 213 -11.89 0.71 19.18
N PHE A 214 -12.88 1.29 18.49
CA PHE A 214 -13.48 0.76 17.25
C PHE A 214 -14.19 -0.60 17.39
N THR A 215 -14.41 -1.12 18.60
CA THR A 215 -15.22 -2.33 18.79
C THR A 215 -16.72 -2.08 18.52
N GLU A 216 -17.15 -0.83 18.67
CA GLU A 216 -18.40 -0.30 18.14
C GLU A 216 -18.12 0.61 16.93
N PRO A 217 -19.05 0.76 15.98
CA PRO A 217 -18.86 1.62 14.83
C PRO A 217 -18.70 3.07 15.30
N LEU A 218 -17.61 3.73 14.90
CA LEU A 218 -17.41 5.17 15.06
C LEU A 218 -17.71 5.88 13.74
N PRO A 219 -17.84 7.22 13.71
CA PRO A 219 -17.79 7.99 12.47
C PRO A 219 -16.54 7.63 11.64
N PRO A 220 -16.57 7.85 10.31
CA PRO A 220 -15.42 7.64 9.45
C PRO A 220 -14.17 8.35 9.97
N LEU A 221 -12.99 7.75 9.78
CA LEU A 221 -11.72 8.28 10.29
C LEU A 221 -11.44 9.69 9.75
N SER A 222 -11.75 9.92 8.47
CA SER A 222 -11.72 11.21 7.81
C SER A 222 -12.53 12.27 8.57
N GLU A 223 -13.77 11.96 8.94
CA GLU A 223 -14.63 12.85 9.72
C GLU A 223 -14.05 13.12 11.12
N ILE A 224 -13.52 12.10 11.80
CA ILE A 224 -12.93 12.23 13.13
C ILE A 224 -11.71 13.17 13.12
N VAL A 225 -10.84 13.05 12.12
CA VAL A 225 -9.62 13.87 12.04
C VAL A 225 -9.91 15.28 11.56
N ASP A 226 -10.86 15.44 10.63
CA ASP A 226 -11.31 16.74 10.14
C ASP A 226 -11.96 17.54 11.29
N ASP A 227 -12.82 16.90 12.11
CA ASP A 227 -13.43 17.51 13.29
C ASP A 227 -12.41 17.91 14.38
N HIS A 228 -11.31 17.16 14.49
CA HIS A 228 -10.23 17.51 15.43
C HIS A 228 -9.30 18.60 14.89
N GLY A 229 -9.30 18.85 13.58
CA GLY A 229 -8.42 19.81 12.91
C GLY A 229 -7.03 19.28 12.60
N LEU A 230 -6.88 17.96 12.40
CA LEU A 230 -5.65 17.38 11.85
C LEU A 230 -5.61 17.56 10.33
N ALA A 231 -4.41 17.53 9.77
CA ALA A 231 -4.21 17.58 8.32
C ALA A 231 -4.02 16.16 7.78
N ARG A 232 -4.62 15.86 6.63
CA ARG A 232 -4.47 14.58 5.94
C ARG A 232 -4.21 14.79 4.45
N HIS A 233 -3.43 13.89 3.85
CA HIS A 233 -3.18 13.88 2.42
C HIS A 233 -2.92 12.45 1.95
N GLY A 234 -3.86 11.85 1.21
CA GLY A 234 -3.82 10.43 0.89
C GLY A 234 -3.72 9.60 2.18
N GLU A 235 -2.75 8.70 2.22
CA GLU A 235 -2.42 7.82 3.34
C GLU A 235 -1.71 8.53 4.52
N TRP A 236 -1.40 9.82 4.39
CA TRP A 236 -0.62 10.56 5.38
C TRP A 236 -1.50 11.37 6.34
N LEU A 237 -1.14 11.34 7.62
CA LEU A 237 -1.72 12.12 8.70
C LEU A 237 -0.66 13.03 9.33
N ALA A 238 -1.02 14.27 9.63
CA ALA A 238 -0.11 15.26 10.22
C ALA A 238 -0.85 16.25 11.12
N PRO A 239 -0.13 16.99 11.98
CA PRO A 239 -0.72 18.08 12.75
C PRO A 239 -1.39 19.14 11.86
N GLY A 240 -2.37 19.86 12.41
CA GLY A 240 -3.05 20.94 11.69
C GLY A 240 -2.07 21.99 11.15
N GLY A 241 -2.22 22.34 9.87
CA GLY A 241 -1.36 23.31 9.19
C GLY A 241 -0.04 22.76 8.63
N PHE A 242 0.16 21.44 8.64
CA PHE A 242 1.32 20.81 8.02
C PHE A 242 1.37 21.05 6.50
N ASP A 243 2.54 21.42 5.98
CA ASP A 243 2.75 21.65 4.56
C ASP A 243 3.26 20.38 3.86
N PHE A 244 2.31 19.55 3.41
CA PHE A 244 2.61 18.34 2.64
C PHE A 244 3.38 18.64 1.34
N GLY A 245 3.11 19.77 0.69
CA GLY A 245 3.77 20.14 -0.56
C GLY A 245 5.26 20.39 -0.37
N ALA A 246 5.61 21.24 0.60
CA ALA A 246 7.01 21.50 0.96
C ALA A 246 7.72 20.23 1.46
N TRP A 247 7.02 19.39 2.22
CA TRP A 247 7.56 18.11 2.69
C TRP A 247 7.85 17.13 1.54
N HIS A 248 6.88 16.90 0.63
CA HIS A 248 7.06 16.05 -0.55
C HIS A 248 8.16 16.57 -1.47
N PHE A 249 8.25 17.88 -1.66
CA PHE A 249 9.31 18.52 -2.44
C PHE A 249 10.69 18.21 -1.85
N LYS A 250 10.87 18.45 -0.54
CA LYS A 250 12.12 18.18 0.16
C LYS A 250 12.51 16.71 0.07
N ARG A 251 11.58 15.80 0.38
CA ARG A 251 11.79 14.34 0.31
C ARG A 251 12.14 13.88 -1.09
N GLY A 252 11.47 14.41 -2.10
CA GLY A 252 11.73 14.10 -3.50
C GLY A 252 13.12 14.55 -3.95
N CYS A 253 13.57 15.73 -3.54
CA CYS A 253 14.93 16.21 -3.77
C CYS A 253 15.97 15.32 -3.08
N GLU A 254 15.77 15.00 -1.80
CA GLU A 254 16.67 14.10 -1.04
C GLU A 254 16.79 12.72 -1.72
N ALA A 255 15.66 12.14 -2.14
CA ALA A 255 15.63 10.84 -2.82
C ALA A 255 16.34 10.86 -4.18
N LEU A 256 16.22 11.94 -4.95
CA LEU A 256 16.93 12.11 -6.22
C LEU A 256 18.43 12.34 -6.00
N ALA A 257 18.80 13.13 -4.98
CA ALA A 257 20.19 13.38 -4.62
C ALA A 257 20.91 12.08 -4.27
N GLU A 258 20.30 11.26 -3.41
CA GLU A 258 20.87 9.97 -3.03
C GLU A 258 20.95 8.99 -4.20
N ARG A 259 19.87 8.86 -4.98
CA ARG A 259 19.79 7.91 -6.10
C ARG A 259 20.79 8.20 -7.22
N HIS A 260 21.06 9.48 -7.46
CA HIS A 260 21.88 9.94 -8.58
C HIS A 260 23.20 10.57 -8.15
N GLU A 261 23.53 10.52 -6.86
CA GLU A 261 24.73 11.13 -6.27
C GLU A 261 24.87 12.62 -6.65
N LEU A 262 23.74 13.34 -6.68
CA LEU A 262 23.69 14.76 -7.05
C LEU A 262 23.97 15.65 -5.86
N ASP A 263 24.53 16.83 -6.12
CA ASP A 263 24.51 17.88 -5.11
C ASP A 263 23.07 18.43 -4.93
N PRO A 264 22.80 19.14 -3.82
CA PRO A 264 21.46 19.61 -3.50
C PRO A 264 20.81 20.50 -4.57
N ASN A 265 21.57 21.33 -5.29
CA ASN A 265 21.01 22.22 -6.31
C ASN A 265 20.65 21.45 -7.58
N ASP A 266 21.50 20.50 -7.98
CA ASP A 266 21.23 19.61 -9.11
C ASP A 266 20.01 18.71 -8.83
N ALA A 267 19.85 18.24 -7.59
CA ALA A 267 18.69 17.45 -7.18
C ALA A 267 17.38 18.25 -7.23
N VAL A 268 17.39 19.51 -6.80
CA VAL A 268 16.25 20.43 -6.93
C VAL A 268 15.91 20.64 -8.40
N THR A 269 16.91 20.94 -9.24
CA THR A 269 16.71 21.15 -10.68
C THR A 269 16.08 19.94 -11.34
N LEU A 270 16.59 18.74 -11.03
CA LEU A 270 16.04 17.50 -11.56
C LEU A 270 14.62 17.25 -11.05
N TYR A 271 14.34 17.51 -9.77
CA TYR A 271 13.00 17.35 -9.21
C TYR A 271 11.98 18.23 -9.95
N VAL A 272 12.27 19.52 -10.09
CA VAL A 272 11.40 20.47 -10.82
C VAL A 272 11.16 20.00 -12.25
N LEU A 273 12.20 19.57 -12.96
CA LEU A 273 12.08 19.07 -14.32
C LEU A 273 11.18 17.82 -14.40
N VAL A 274 11.33 16.88 -13.46
CA VAL A 274 10.49 15.68 -13.40
C VAL A 274 9.03 16.03 -13.10
N THR A 275 8.79 16.92 -12.14
CA THR A 275 7.43 17.38 -11.79
C THR A 275 6.75 18.09 -12.95
N LEU A 276 7.45 19.00 -13.64
CA LEU A 276 6.93 19.67 -14.83
C LEU A 276 6.62 18.69 -15.94
N HIS A 277 7.52 17.74 -16.20
CA HIS A 277 7.28 16.68 -17.17
C HIS A 277 6.02 15.88 -16.82
N ASP A 278 5.84 15.51 -15.56
CA ASP A 278 4.67 14.75 -15.10
C ASP A 278 3.37 15.53 -15.26
N GLN A 279 3.36 16.81 -14.93
CA GLN A 279 2.19 17.67 -15.14
C GLN A 279 1.85 17.81 -16.63
N ILE A 280 2.85 18.02 -17.49
CA ILE A 280 2.65 18.10 -18.94
C ILE A 280 2.10 16.77 -19.46
N ALA A 281 2.66 15.63 -19.04
CA ALA A 281 2.20 14.32 -19.48
C ALA A 281 0.72 14.10 -19.12
N VAL A 282 0.31 14.42 -17.89
CA VAL A 282 -1.09 14.32 -17.45
C VAL A 282 -2.01 15.20 -18.30
N LEU A 283 -1.61 16.44 -18.58
CA LEU A 283 -2.41 17.36 -19.39
C LEU A 283 -2.54 16.88 -20.85
N LEU A 284 -1.46 16.34 -21.42
CA LEU A 284 -1.46 15.77 -22.76
C LEU A 284 -2.37 14.53 -22.85
N ASP A 285 -2.33 13.66 -21.83
CA ASP A 285 -3.19 12.48 -21.74
C ASP A 285 -4.66 12.87 -21.60
N ALA A 286 -4.95 13.99 -20.93
CA ALA A 286 -6.29 14.61 -20.87
C ALA A 286 -6.70 15.32 -22.19
N GLY A 287 -5.87 15.26 -23.23
CA GLY A 287 -6.16 15.81 -24.56
C GLY A 287 -5.91 17.32 -24.70
N VAL A 288 -5.23 17.96 -23.75
CA VAL A 288 -4.84 19.37 -23.83
C VAL A 288 -3.75 19.55 -24.90
N ALA A 289 -3.83 20.63 -25.68
CA ALA A 289 -2.84 20.91 -26.70
C ALA A 289 -1.44 21.12 -26.07
N PRO A 290 -0.33 20.68 -26.71
CA PRO A 290 1.00 20.74 -26.09
C PRO A 290 1.44 22.13 -25.61
N GLU A 291 1.10 23.19 -26.36
CA GLU A 291 1.44 24.57 -25.98
C GLU A 291 0.63 25.05 -24.76
N GLU A 292 -0.64 24.64 -24.66
CA GLU A 292 -1.51 24.94 -23.53
C GLU A 292 -1.12 24.11 -22.29
N ALA A 293 -0.73 22.86 -22.48
CA ALA A 293 -0.25 21.98 -21.40
C ALA A 293 1.05 22.51 -20.78
N LEU A 294 1.99 22.95 -21.61
CA LEU A 294 3.23 23.57 -21.15
C LEU A 294 2.96 24.90 -20.43
N ALA A 295 2.08 25.74 -20.98
CA ALA A 295 1.70 26.99 -20.34
C ALA A 295 1.06 26.73 -18.97
N ALA A 296 0.08 25.82 -18.88
CA ALA A 296 -0.60 25.48 -17.63
C ALA A 296 0.34 24.84 -16.58
N ALA A 297 1.24 23.94 -17.00
CA ALA A 297 2.22 23.33 -16.10
C ALA A 297 3.25 24.35 -15.55
N THR A 298 3.47 25.45 -16.27
CA THR A 298 4.39 26.52 -15.84
C THR A 298 3.68 27.71 -15.18
N GLU A 299 2.35 27.75 -15.21
CA GLU A 299 1.51 28.81 -14.63
C GLU A 299 1.48 28.68 -13.09
N GLY A 300 2.52 29.19 -12.43
CA GLY A 300 2.71 29.12 -10.98
C GLY A 300 4.18 29.05 -10.54
N ALA A 301 5.10 28.72 -11.45
CA ALA A 301 6.54 28.76 -11.21
C ALA A 301 7.00 30.22 -11.07
N THR A 302 7.09 30.74 -9.84
CA THR A 302 7.58 32.11 -9.59
C THR A 302 8.75 32.13 -8.61
N GLY A 303 9.94 32.40 -9.17
CA GLY A 303 11.25 32.55 -8.48
C GLY A 303 12.05 31.24 -8.42
N PRO A 304 13.36 31.28 -8.11
CA PRO A 304 14.50 31.11 -9.06
C PRO A 304 14.39 30.01 -10.16
N ASP A 305 13.28 29.28 -10.24
CA ASP A 305 12.86 28.28 -11.24
C ASP A 305 12.96 28.73 -12.70
N MET A 306 12.90 30.04 -13.00
CA MET A 306 12.90 30.55 -14.38
C MET A 306 14.30 30.88 -14.95
N ASP A 307 15.33 31.05 -14.12
CA ASP A 307 16.69 31.33 -14.62
C ASP A 307 17.33 30.08 -15.27
N LEU A 308 16.87 28.87 -14.93
CA LEU A 308 17.33 27.60 -15.50
C LEU A 308 16.64 27.23 -16.82
N VAL A 309 15.40 27.69 -17.03
CA VAL A 309 14.67 27.45 -18.29
C VAL A 309 15.14 28.42 -19.38
N GLY A 310 15.64 29.60 -19.01
CA GLY A 310 16.16 30.62 -19.92
C GLY A 310 17.51 30.31 -20.57
N GLU A 311 18.28 29.33 -20.06
CA GLU A 311 19.61 28.98 -20.58
C GLU A 311 19.56 27.93 -21.71
N PHE A 312 18.39 27.32 -21.95
CA PHE A 312 18.18 26.46 -23.10
C PHE A 312 17.91 27.32 -24.35
N GLY A 313 18.99 27.67 -25.06
CA GLY A 313 18.94 28.25 -26.40
C GLY A 313 18.12 27.41 -27.40
N PRO A 314 17.78 27.98 -28.58
CA PRO A 314 16.74 27.46 -29.46
C PRO A 314 16.97 26.00 -29.87
N PRO A 315 15.89 25.23 -30.13
CA PRO A 315 15.97 23.79 -30.33
C PRO A 315 16.82 23.48 -31.58
N SER A 316 18.00 22.93 -31.34
CA SER A 316 18.72 22.21 -32.38
C SER A 316 17.95 20.91 -32.65
N PRO A 317 17.80 20.48 -33.91
CA PRO A 317 16.93 19.37 -34.25
C PRO A 317 17.36 18.11 -33.50
N ILE A 318 16.43 17.58 -32.70
CA ILE A 318 16.57 16.34 -31.94
C ILE A 318 17.02 15.25 -32.91
N ARG A 319 18.32 14.91 -32.86
CA ARG A 319 18.77 13.62 -33.34
C ARG A 319 18.18 12.60 -32.38
N CYS A 320 17.24 11.79 -32.87
CA CYS A 320 16.76 10.61 -32.20
C CYS A 320 17.94 9.85 -31.59
N TRP A 321 18.03 9.83 -30.26
CA TRP A 321 18.94 8.91 -29.59
C TRP A 321 18.32 7.51 -29.69
N PRO A 322 19.02 6.55 -30.31
CA PRO A 322 18.51 5.20 -30.43
C PRO A 322 18.43 4.57 -29.05
N SER A 323 17.32 3.88 -28.81
CA SER A 323 17.17 2.79 -27.85
C SER A 323 18.49 2.07 -27.54
N CYS A 324 19.01 2.28 -26.33
CA CYS A 324 20.06 1.44 -25.76
C CYS A 324 19.50 0.77 -24.50
N TRP A 325 18.96 -0.42 -24.71
CA TRP A 325 19.19 -1.55 -23.80
C TRP A 325 20.71 -1.74 -23.57
N TRP A 326 21.08 -2.64 -22.63
CA TRP A 326 22.42 -3.22 -22.35
C TRP A 326 23.12 -2.71 -21.06
N PRO A 327 24.01 -3.51 -20.44
CA PRO A 327 23.81 -4.87 -19.91
C PRO A 327 24.25 -5.03 -18.43
N ARG A 328 23.71 -6.06 -17.77
CA ARG A 328 24.18 -6.56 -16.45
C ARG A 328 25.69 -6.85 -16.45
N ARG A 329 26.41 -6.33 -15.48
CA ARG A 329 27.62 -6.96 -14.91
C ARG A 329 27.38 -7.23 -13.43
N SER A 330 27.69 -8.45 -13.02
CA SER A 330 27.53 -8.96 -11.66
C SER A 330 28.81 -8.79 -10.84
N ALA A 331 28.66 -8.19 -9.64
CA ALA A 331 29.32 -8.44 -8.35
C ALA A 331 30.86 -8.21 -8.21
N PRO A 332 31.42 -7.94 -6.99
CA PRO A 332 31.18 -8.71 -5.77
C PRO A 332 30.69 -7.91 -4.54
N THR A 333 29.91 -8.59 -3.70
CA THR A 333 29.49 -8.17 -2.35
C THR A 333 30.61 -8.32 -1.34
N ALA A 334 30.77 -7.32 -0.45
CA ALA A 334 31.17 -7.50 0.94
C ALA A 334 30.80 -6.22 1.71
N SER A 335 30.00 -6.37 2.78
CA SER A 335 29.70 -5.39 3.83
C SER A 335 29.25 -3.98 3.40
N GLY A 336 27.94 -3.70 3.52
CA GLY A 336 27.38 -2.36 3.39
C GLY A 336 26.15 -2.35 2.49
N ARG A 337 25.03 -2.86 2.99
CA ARG A 337 23.71 -2.57 2.41
C ARG A 337 23.09 -1.44 3.23
N PRO A 338 22.77 -0.28 2.66
CA PRO A 338 21.54 0.41 3.03
C PRO A 338 20.41 -0.47 2.49
N GLY A 339 19.66 -1.11 3.38
CA GLY A 339 18.44 -1.81 3.01
C GLY A 339 17.43 -0.78 2.53
N TRP A 340 17.23 -0.70 1.21
CA TRP A 340 16.02 -0.09 0.67
C TRP A 340 14.89 -1.11 0.86
N ALA A 341 14.23 -1.06 2.00
CA ALA A 341 12.84 -1.48 2.06
C ALA A 341 12.06 -0.37 1.34
N CYS A 342 11.80 -0.55 0.04
CA CYS A 342 10.70 0.16 -0.58
C CYS A 342 9.44 -0.39 0.09
N SER A 343 8.91 0.32 1.08
CA SER A 343 7.59 0.02 1.60
C SER A 343 6.60 -0.02 0.42
N PRO A 344 5.63 -0.94 0.41
CA PRO A 344 4.63 -1.07 -0.66
C PRO A 344 3.66 0.12 -0.74
N ARG A 345 3.97 1.24 -0.10
CA ARG A 345 3.12 2.41 -0.02
C ARG A 345 3.76 3.68 -0.59
N CYS A 346 5.07 3.63 -0.88
CA CYS A 346 5.71 4.58 -1.80
C CYS A 346 5.40 4.25 -3.27
N TRP A 347 4.13 4.09 -3.64
CA TRP A 347 3.69 3.69 -4.98
C TRP A 347 3.51 4.89 -5.90
N SER A 348 4.59 5.66 -6.03
CA SER A 348 4.70 6.60 -7.15
C SER A 348 4.72 5.81 -8.47
N ARG A 349 4.19 6.42 -9.54
CA ARG A 349 4.16 5.92 -10.94
C ARG A 349 5.51 5.38 -11.49
N ARG A 350 6.63 5.53 -10.76
CA ARG A 350 8.01 5.32 -11.22
C ARG A 350 8.83 4.36 -10.37
N CYS A 351 8.24 3.35 -9.71
CA CYS A 351 9.03 2.31 -9.04
C CYS A 351 9.64 1.30 -10.06
N PRO A 352 10.98 1.05 -10.07
CA PRO A 352 11.65 0.21 -11.07
C PRO A 352 11.26 -1.28 -11.09
N ALA A 353 10.52 -1.75 -10.07
CA ALA A 353 9.99 -3.11 -10.01
C ALA A 353 8.99 -3.43 -11.15
N ARG A 354 8.44 -2.40 -11.84
CA ARG A 354 7.46 -2.51 -12.94
C ARG A 354 7.90 -3.33 -14.19
N ARG A 355 9.14 -3.82 -14.32
CA ARG A 355 9.61 -4.53 -15.55
C ARG A 355 9.90 -6.03 -15.43
N GLY A 356 9.59 -6.68 -14.30
CA GLY A 356 10.00 -8.06 -14.04
C GLY A 356 8.93 -9.15 -14.22
N TRP A 357 7.65 -8.84 -13.97
CA TRP A 357 6.63 -9.88 -13.77
C TRP A 357 5.66 -9.95 -14.95
N ARG A 358 6.09 -10.63 -16.02
CA ARG A 358 5.15 -11.30 -16.92
C ARG A 358 4.81 -12.65 -16.27
N VAL A 359 3.69 -12.73 -15.55
CA VAL A 359 3.15 -14.04 -15.15
C VAL A 359 2.45 -14.64 -16.36
N GLY A 360 3.10 -15.63 -16.97
CA GLY A 360 2.51 -16.45 -18.01
C GLY A 360 1.33 -17.23 -17.45
N GLY A 361 0.17 -17.07 -18.07
CA GLY A 361 -1.04 -17.80 -17.72
C GLY A 361 -0.86 -19.31 -17.75
N CYS A 362 -1.52 -19.97 -16.81
CA CYS A 362 -1.89 -21.38 -16.93
C CYS A 362 -3.21 -21.59 -16.21
N GLY A 363 -4.31 -21.48 -16.97
CA GLY A 363 -5.57 -22.10 -16.58
C GLY A 363 -5.39 -23.61 -16.45
N ARG A 364 -5.82 -24.19 -15.33
CA ARG A 364 -6.12 -25.62 -15.25
C ARG A 364 -7.48 -25.84 -14.61
N SER A 365 -8.41 -26.11 -15.52
CA SER A 365 -9.67 -26.81 -15.30
C SER A 365 -9.52 -28.06 -14.41
N ARG A 366 -10.37 -28.13 -13.40
CA ARG A 366 -10.80 -29.33 -12.65
C ARG A 366 -10.93 -30.56 -13.55
N TRP A 367 -10.33 -31.68 -13.17
CA TRP A 367 -10.82 -33.03 -13.47
C TRP A 367 -10.64 -33.92 -12.24
N SER A 368 -11.76 -34.45 -11.76
CA SER A 368 -11.96 -35.44 -10.70
C SER A 368 -11.55 -36.85 -11.14
N GLY A 369 -11.01 -37.67 -10.22
CA GLY A 369 -10.96 -39.12 -10.43
C GLY A 369 -9.88 -39.85 -9.65
N SER A 370 -10.29 -40.51 -8.57
CA SER A 370 -9.55 -41.42 -7.70
C SER A 370 -8.95 -42.63 -8.43
N ALA A 371 -7.73 -43.06 -8.04
CA ALA A 371 -7.35 -44.48 -7.81
C ALA A 371 -5.82 -44.66 -7.58
N THR A 372 -5.47 -44.92 -6.33
CA THR A 372 -4.59 -45.98 -5.81
C THR A 372 -3.44 -46.60 -6.66
N LEU A 373 -2.25 -46.49 -6.04
CA LEU A 373 -1.23 -47.53 -5.79
C LEU A 373 -0.14 -47.87 -6.85
N LYS A 374 1.08 -47.96 -6.30
CA LYS A 374 2.31 -48.69 -6.73
C LYS A 374 3.35 -47.94 -7.58
N ARG A 375 4.34 -47.36 -6.89
CA ARG A 375 5.78 -47.59 -7.19
C ARG A 375 6.15 -49.03 -6.76
N PRO A 376 7.18 -49.72 -7.30
CA PRO A 376 8.49 -49.22 -7.75
C PRO A 376 8.84 -49.75 -9.17
N ASN A 377 9.97 -49.49 -9.84
CA ASN A 377 11.36 -49.63 -9.40
C ASN A 377 12.32 -49.12 -10.52
N ALA A 378 13.58 -48.94 -10.12
CA ALA A 378 14.71 -48.46 -10.90
C ALA A 378 15.05 -49.28 -12.16
N ASN A 379 15.69 -48.63 -13.14
CA ASN A 379 16.91 -49.05 -13.88
C ASN A 379 17.26 -47.96 -14.90
N TRP A 380 18.34 -47.19 -14.72
CA TRP A 380 19.69 -47.51 -15.21
C TRP A 380 19.71 -47.91 -16.70
N TRP A 381 20.03 -46.93 -17.55
CA TRP A 381 20.51 -47.10 -18.93
C TRP A 381 21.93 -47.69 -18.92
N PRO A 382 22.50 -48.15 -20.06
CA PRO A 382 21.94 -48.77 -21.28
C PRO A 382 22.64 -50.13 -21.57
N PRO A 383 22.36 -50.83 -22.69
CA PRO A 383 23.17 -50.62 -23.90
C PRO A 383 22.33 -50.75 -25.19
N ARG A 384 22.83 -50.25 -26.33
CA ARG A 384 22.25 -50.67 -27.62
C ARG A 384 22.80 -52.05 -27.95
N ARG A 385 21.89 -53.03 -27.95
CA ARG A 385 22.01 -54.49 -28.12
C ARG A 385 22.24 -55.27 -26.84
#